data_AF-A0A2K6GF43-F1
#
_entry.id   AF-A0A2K6GF43-F1
#
_cell.length_a   1.000
_cell.length_b   1.000
_cell.length_c   1.000
_cell.angle_alpha   90.00
_cell.angle_beta   90.00
_cell.angle_gamma   90.00
#
_symmetry.space_group_name_H-M   'P 1'
#
loop_
_entity.id
_entity.type
_entity.pdbx_description
1 polymer ?
#
loop_
_entity_poly.entity_id
_entity_poly.type
_entity_poly.pdbx_seq_one_letter_code
_entity_poly.pdbx_strand_id
1 'polypeptide(L)'
;MEHSGKNLSILPESTLLRLDQEEKNCDIDTPLGNLSKLMENTDVSKKLRDLIIDFREPQFISYLSSVLPHDAKDTVACILKGML
;
A
#
# COMPACT_ATOMS: atom_id res chain seq x y z
N MET A 1 16.26 -0.83 -5.18
CA MET A 1 17.11 -1.50 -6.19
C MET A 1 16.35 -1.38 -7.51
N GLU A 2 16.79 -0.52 -8.42
CA GLU A 2 16.12 -0.34 -9.71
C GLU A 2 16.38 -1.57 -10.58
N HIS A 3 15.36 -2.34 -10.93
CA HIS A 3 15.43 -3.35 -11.99
C HIS A 3 15.49 -2.62 -13.33
N SER A 4 16.66 -2.09 -13.68
CA SER A 4 16.95 -1.70 -15.05
C SER A 4 17.15 -2.98 -15.85
N GLY A 5 16.12 -3.40 -16.58
CA GLY A 5 16.22 -4.47 -17.55
C GLY A 5 17.38 -4.18 -18.51
N LYS A 6 18.27 -5.15 -18.69
CA LYS A 6 19.43 -5.01 -19.60
C LYS A 6 18.97 -5.09 -21.05
N ASN A 7 19.57 -4.28 -21.92
CA ASN A 7 19.37 -4.37 -23.35
C ASN A 7 20.10 -5.62 -23.90
N LEU A 8 19.38 -6.48 -24.62
CA LEU A 8 19.88 -7.73 -25.18
C LEU A 8 20.27 -7.63 -26.67
N SER A 9 20.17 -6.45 -27.32
CA SER A 9 20.49 -6.23 -28.74
C SER A 9 21.96 -6.43 -29.08
N ILE A 10 22.83 -6.55 -28.07
CA ILE A 10 24.24 -6.89 -28.23
C ILE A 10 24.47 -8.38 -28.50
N LEU A 11 23.44 -9.22 -28.28
CA LEU A 11 23.51 -10.66 -28.52
C LEU A 11 23.25 -10.95 -30.00
N PRO A 12 23.99 -11.90 -30.62
CA PRO A 12 23.68 -12.37 -31.96
C PRO A 12 22.25 -12.87 -32.08
N GLU A 13 21.61 -12.67 -33.24
CA GLU A 13 20.25 -13.15 -33.50
C GLU A 13 20.10 -14.68 -33.37
N SER A 14 21.20 -15.43 -33.51
CA SER A 14 21.25 -16.89 -33.33
C SER A 14 21.28 -17.34 -31.86
N THR A 15 21.27 -16.42 -30.90
CA THR A 15 21.33 -16.75 -29.48
C THR A 15 20.01 -17.36 -29.02
N LEU A 16 20.05 -18.60 -28.53
CA LEU A 16 18.91 -19.23 -27.88
C LEU A 16 18.84 -18.81 -26.41
N LEU A 17 17.73 -18.19 -26.02
CA LEU A 17 17.48 -17.78 -24.63
C LEU A 17 16.51 -18.74 -23.97
N ARG A 18 16.76 -19.05 -22.70
CA ARG A 18 15.85 -19.80 -21.85
C ARG A 18 15.27 -18.85 -20.81
N LEU A 19 13.96 -18.93 -20.63
CA LEU A 19 13.26 -18.25 -19.55
C LEU A 19 13.14 -19.23 -18.40
N ASP A 20 13.76 -18.89 -17.28
CA ASP A 20 13.58 -19.58 -16.02
C ASP A 20 12.79 -18.68 -15.08
N GLN A 21 11.89 -19.29 -14.30
CA GLN A 21 11.12 -18.58 -13.30
C GLN A 21 12.04 -18.18 -12.14
N GLU A 22 11.97 -16.93 -11.72
CA GLU A 22 12.65 -16.52 -10.49
C GLU A 22 12.00 -17.25 -9.30
N GLU A 23 12.82 -17.98 -8.53
CA GLU A 23 12.35 -18.63 -7.30
C GLU A 23 11.83 -17.57 -6.34
N LYS A 24 10.77 -17.90 -5.58
CA LYS A 24 10.17 -16.95 -4.64
C LYS A 24 11.17 -16.58 -3.54
N ASN A 25 11.86 -15.46 -3.73
CA ASN A 25 12.67 -14.87 -2.69
C ASN A 25 11.75 -14.29 -1.61
N CYS A 26 11.85 -14.79 -0.38
CA CYS A 26 11.14 -14.22 0.77
C CYS A 26 11.88 -12.96 1.23
N ASP A 27 11.70 -11.86 0.51
CA ASP A 27 12.27 -10.57 0.87
C ASP A 27 11.69 -10.04 2.19
N ILE A 28 12.57 -9.75 3.15
CA ILE A 28 12.24 -9.16 4.45
C ILE A 28 12.62 -7.68 4.54
N ASP A 29 13.32 -7.13 3.55
CA ASP A 29 13.82 -5.75 3.58
C ASP A 29 12.66 -4.76 3.69
N THR A 30 11.58 -5.01 2.94
CA THR A 30 10.38 -4.16 2.98
C THR A 30 9.69 -4.21 4.35
N PRO A 31 9.34 -5.38 4.93
CA PRO A 31 8.83 -5.47 6.30
C PRO A 31 9.73 -4.81 7.36
N LEU A 32 11.04 -5.03 7.29
CA LEU A 32 12.00 -4.42 8.23
C LEU A 32 12.07 -2.90 8.08
N GLY A 33 12.05 -2.40 6.84
CA GLY A 33 11.97 -0.97 6.54
C GLY A 33 10.69 -0.35 7.11
N ASN A 34 9.56 -1.04 6.99
CA ASN A 34 8.28 -0.60 7.56
C ASN A 34 8.34 -0.57 9.09
N LEU A 35 8.94 -1.57 9.74
CA LEU A 35 9.14 -1.57 11.20
C LEU A 35 10.06 -0.43 11.63
N SER A 36 11.17 -0.20 10.92
CA SER A 36 12.06 0.93 11.18
C SER A 36 11.29 2.24 11.12
N LYS A 37 10.50 2.45 10.05
CA LYS A 37 9.67 3.65 9.88
C LYS A 37 8.61 3.78 10.98
N LEU A 38 7.99 2.67 11.40
CA LEU A 38 7.02 2.64 12.50
C LEU A 38 7.66 3.02 13.84
N MET A 39 8.96 2.78 14.03
CA MET A 39 9.68 3.12 15.26
C MET A 39 10.21 4.56 15.28
N GLU A 40 10.13 5.30 14.18
CA GLU A 40 10.55 6.69 14.14
C GLU A 40 9.77 7.58 15.15
N ASN A 41 10.42 8.63 15.64
CA ASN A 41 9.85 9.60 16.56
C ASN A 41 9.05 10.69 15.81
N THR A 42 8.09 10.27 14.99
CA THR A 42 7.16 11.17 14.29
C THR A 42 5.74 10.99 14.83
N ASP A 43 4.89 12.02 14.68
CA ASP A 43 3.49 11.95 15.12
C ASP A 43 2.70 10.85 14.40
N VAL A 44 2.98 10.64 13.11
CA VAL A 44 2.35 9.59 12.31
C VAL A 44 2.71 8.21 12.85
N SER A 45 4.01 7.97 13.08
CA SER A 45 4.49 6.70 13.62
C SER A 45 3.97 6.46 15.03
N LYS A 46 3.93 7.50 15.87
CA LYS A 46 3.31 7.42 17.21
C LYS A 46 1.83 7.04 17.12
N LYS A 47 1.04 7.69 16.27
CA LYS A 47 -0.39 7.36 16.08
C LYS A 47 -0.60 5.91 15.62
N LEU A 48 0.28 5.41 14.74
CA LEU A 48 0.23 4.01 14.31
C LEU A 48 0.56 3.05 15.46
N ARG A 49 1.57 3.36 16.29
CA ARG A 49 1.90 2.55 17.46
C ARG A 49 0.74 2.53 18.48
N ASP A 50 0.15 3.68 18.78
CA ASP A 50 -1.04 3.76 19.65
C ASP A 50 -2.16 2.83 19.16
N LEU A 51 -2.47 2.85 17.86
CA LEU A 51 -3.58 2.08 17.28
C LEU A 51 -3.29 0.59 17.14
N ILE A 52 -2.07 0.22 16.73
CA ILE A 52 -1.73 -1.14 16.29
C ILE A 52 -1.04 -1.94 17.40
N ILE A 53 -0.18 -1.30 18.20
CA ILE A 53 0.59 -1.96 19.26
C ILE A 53 -0.12 -1.83 20.60
N ASP A 54 -0.56 -0.61 20.94
CA ASP A 54 -1.23 -0.34 22.22
C ASP A 54 -2.76 -0.58 22.15
N PHE A 55 -3.26 -0.97 20.98
CA PHE A 55 -4.67 -1.26 20.71
C PHE A 55 -5.63 -0.17 21.17
N ARG A 56 -5.21 1.10 21.04
CA ARG A 56 -6.06 2.25 21.33
C ARG A 56 -7.33 2.18 20.46
N GLU A 57 -8.48 2.31 21.11
CA GLU A 57 -9.77 2.20 20.43
C GLU A 57 -9.94 3.27 19.33
N PRO A 58 -10.20 2.87 18.06
CA PRO A 58 -10.44 3.80 16.98
C PRO A 58 -11.74 4.58 17.23
N GLN A 59 -11.71 5.88 16.96
CA GLN A 59 -12.84 6.76 17.19
C GLN A 59 -13.67 6.91 15.92
N PHE A 60 -14.99 6.76 16.06
CA PHE A 60 -15.94 6.93 14.97
C PHE A 60 -16.87 8.09 15.28
N ILE A 61 -17.28 8.80 14.23
CA ILE A 61 -18.24 9.89 14.32
C ILE A 61 -19.61 9.41 13.85
N SER A 62 -20.65 9.89 14.53
CA SER A 62 -22.03 9.54 14.21
C SER A 62 -22.45 10.21 12.89
N TYR A 63 -23.09 9.42 12.02
CA TYR A 63 -23.76 9.85 10.78
C TYR A 63 -22.86 10.50 9.72
N LEU A 64 -22.80 9.85 8.56
CA LEU A 64 -22.03 10.30 7.39
C LEU A 64 -22.51 11.67 6.83
N SER A 65 -23.79 11.98 6.99
CA SER A 65 -24.41 13.23 6.49
C SER A 65 -23.83 14.50 7.13
N SER A 66 -23.18 14.38 8.29
CA SER A 66 -22.53 15.49 9.01
C SER A 66 -21.10 15.78 8.52
N VAL A 67 -20.52 14.88 7.72
CA VAL A 67 -19.09 14.88 7.36
C VAL A 67 -18.89 15.13 5.87
N LEU A 68 -19.83 14.66 5.05
CA LEU A 68 -19.74 14.81 3.60
C LEU A 68 -19.93 16.28 3.18
N PRO A 69 -19.04 16.80 2.30
CA PRO A 69 -19.28 18.03 1.58
C PRO A 69 -20.67 18.03 0.90
N HIS A 70 -21.35 19.18 0.88
CA HIS A 70 -22.74 19.26 0.44
C HIS A 70 -22.94 18.74 -0.99
N ASP A 71 -22.02 19.09 -1.89
CA ASP A 71 -21.97 18.71 -3.30
C ASP A 71 -21.67 17.21 -3.52
N ALA A 72 -21.11 16.51 -2.53
CA ALA A 72 -20.80 15.08 -2.62
C ALA A 72 -21.94 14.17 -2.14
N LYS A 73 -22.94 14.72 -1.43
CA LYS A 73 -23.97 13.92 -0.75
C LYS A 73 -24.79 13.05 -1.70
N ASP A 74 -25.23 13.61 -2.82
CA ASP A 74 -26.08 12.90 -3.78
C ASP A 74 -25.31 11.78 -4.49
N THR A 75 -24.05 12.05 -4.87
CA THR A 75 -23.16 11.05 -5.48
C THR A 75 -22.93 9.87 -4.55
N VAL A 76 -22.62 10.13 -3.27
CA VAL A 76 -22.42 9.07 -2.28
C VAL A 76 -23.71 8.29 -2.05
N ALA A 77 -24.87 8.96 -1.99
CA ALA A 77 -26.16 8.30 -1.85
C ALA A 77 -26.45 7.35 -3.04
N CYS A 78 -26.11 7.75 -4.27
CA CYS A 78 -26.25 6.90 -5.45
C CYS A 78 -25.34 5.67 -5.41
N ILE A 79 -24.10 5.81 -4.93
CA ILE A 79 -23.18 4.66 -4.76
C ILE A 79 -23.73 3.69 -3.70
N LEU A 80 -24.14 4.21 -2.54
CA LEU A 80 -24.64 3.37 -1.44
C LEU A 80 -25.91 2.61 -1.83
N LYS A 81 -26.80 3.19 -2.65
CA LYS A 81 -27.99 2.50 -3.19
C LYS A 81 -27.64 1.26 -4.03
N GLY A 82 -26.46 1.20 -4.64
CA GLY A 82 -26.01 0.05 -5.44
C GLY A 82 -25.25 -1.02 -4.64
N MET A 83 -24.90 -0.73 -3.38
CA MET A 83 -24.19 -1.64 -2.47
C MET A 83 -25.13 -2.27 -1.41
N LEU A 84 -26.30 -1.67 -1.21
CA LEU A 84 -27.34 -2.12 -0.29
C LEU A 84 -28.28 -3.13 -0.94
#